data_AF-X0ZGK5-F1
#
_entry.id   AF-X0ZGK5-F1
#
_cell.length_a   1.000
_cell.length_b   1.000
_cell.length_c   1.000
_cell.angle_alpha   90.00
_cell.angle_beta   90.00
_cell.angle_gamma   90.00
#
_symmetry.space_group_name_H-M   'P 1'
#
loop_
_entity.id
_entity.type
_entity.pdbx_description
1 polymer ?
#
loop_
_entity_poly.entity_id
_entity_poly.type
_entity_poly.pdbx_seq_one_letter_code
_entity_poly.pdbx_strand_id
1 'polypeptide(L)'
;MVSSVKQMQQTKNLKIKYIKNEREVVQEEFDLVVLSVGLSPSEKIQQLGRRLGLELNKYGFCQTDAFSPVKTSRAGIYVCGAFQGPKDIPETVIQASGAASFAQGDLASARGSLVTRKEYSPEIDVRGQPPRIGAFICHCGINIGGVVDVPAVVKYAQTLPHVVYSMHNLYTCSQDAQEIIKEKIKEHNLNRVIVASCSPRTHEPLFQETIREAGLNRYLFEMANIRDQCSWVHMHEPEAATEKAKDLVRMAVAKAARLEPLQRLRLSVIPRGLVIGGGISGMAAALSLARQGFE
;
A
#
# COMPACT_ATOMS: atom_id res chain seq x y z
N MET A 1 -3.23 2.88 35.10
CA MET A 1 -2.30 1.78 34.72
C MET A 1 -2.92 0.44 35.10
N VAL A 2 -2.82 -0.58 34.24
CA VAL A 2 -3.32 -1.93 34.55
C VAL A 2 -2.39 -2.59 35.56
N SER A 3 -2.95 -3.16 36.62
CA SER A 3 -2.20 -3.76 37.73
C SER A 3 -2.22 -5.29 37.72
N SER A 4 -3.28 -5.92 37.20
CA SER A 4 -3.33 -7.37 37.02
C SER A 4 -4.38 -7.79 36.01
N VAL A 5 -4.13 -8.88 35.31
CA VAL A 5 -5.10 -9.62 34.51
C VAL A 5 -5.23 -11.02 35.11
N LYS A 6 -6.44 -11.47 35.43
CA LYS A 6 -6.71 -12.81 35.98
C LYS A 6 -7.79 -13.51 35.16
N GLN A 7 -7.56 -14.75 34.78
CA GLN A 7 -8.59 -15.56 34.14
C GLN A 7 -9.58 -16.10 35.19
N MET A 8 -10.87 -16.00 34.91
CA MET A 8 -11.94 -16.53 35.75
C MET A 8 -12.15 -18.02 35.49
N GLN A 9 -12.35 -18.81 36.55
CA GLN A 9 -12.37 -20.27 36.45
C GLN A 9 -13.61 -20.80 35.70
N GLN A 10 -14.77 -20.19 35.92
CA GLN A 10 -16.05 -20.64 35.37
C GLN A 10 -16.26 -20.14 33.93
N THR A 11 -16.13 -18.82 33.72
CA THR A 11 -16.42 -18.18 32.43
C THR A 11 -15.24 -18.18 31.46
N LYS A 12 -14.02 -18.43 31.95
CA LYS A 12 -12.75 -18.24 31.21
C LYS A 12 -12.47 -16.79 30.77
N ASN A 13 -13.33 -15.85 31.14
CA ASN A 13 -13.16 -14.42 30.90
C ASN A 13 -11.99 -13.84 31.70
N LEU A 14 -11.57 -12.64 31.31
CA LEU A 14 -10.40 -11.95 31.82
C LEU A 14 -10.83 -10.78 32.71
N LYS A 15 -10.52 -10.89 34.00
CA LYS A 15 -10.74 -9.83 34.98
C LYS A 15 -9.52 -8.90 35.04
N ILE A 16 -9.70 -7.64 34.64
CA ILE A 16 -8.67 -6.61 34.65
C ILE A 16 -8.86 -5.72 35.87
N LYS A 17 -7.78 -5.49 36.62
CA LYS A 17 -7.72 -4.50 37.71
C LYS A 17 -6.90 -3.30 37.26
N TYR A 18 -7.48 -2.11 37.23
CA TYR A 18 -6.79 -0.89 36.80
C TYR A 18 -7.29 0.35 37.56
N ILE A 19 -6.53 1.45 37.49
CA ILE A 19 -6.91 2.72 38.10
C ILE A 19 -7.66 3.57 37.08
N LYS A 20 -8.89 3.97 37.42
CA LYS A 20 -9.72 4.93 36.69
C LYS A 20 -9.64 6.30 37.37
N ASN A 21 -9.48 7.37 36.58
CA ASN A 21 -9.41 8.76 37.05
C ASN A 21 -8.41 8.99 38.21
N GLU A 22 -7.26 8.29 38.17
CA GLU A 22 -6.13 8.40 39.11
C GLU A 22 -6.42 8.10 40.60
N ARG A 23 -7.65 7.73 40.97
CA ARG A 23 -8.02 7.51 42.38
C ARG A 23 -8.87 6.28 42.64
N GLU A 24 -9.57 5.76 41.63
CA GLU A 24 -10.48 4.65 41.81
C GLU A 24 -9.88 3.36 41.26
N VAL A 25 -9.80 2.32 42.09
CA VAL A 25 -9.38 0.99 41.67
C VAL A 25 -10.61 0.24 41.16
N VAL A 26 -10.67 0.04 39.85
CA VAL A 26 -11.77 -0.63 39.18
C VAL A 26 -11.37 -2.06 38.80
N GLN A 27 -12.34 -2.96 38.86
CA GLN A 27 -12.23 -4.33 38.36
C GLN A 27 -13.35 -4.58 37.36
N GLU A 28 -12.98 -4.92 36.13
CA GLU A 28 -13.93 -5.21 35.05
C GLU A 28 -13.58 -6.55 34.40
N GLU A 29 -14.61 -7.26 33.93
CA GLU A 29 -14.51 -8.54 33.25
C GLU A 29 -14.69 -8.31 31.74
N PHE A 30 -13.81 -8.93 30.95
CA PHE A 30 -13.83 -8.84 29.49
C PHE A 30 -13.65 -10.24 28.88
N ASP A 31 -14.28 -10.48 27.74
CA ASP A 31 -14.12 -11.75 27.01
C ASP A 31 -12.75 -11.83 26.31
N LEU A 32 -12.15 -10.67 25.96
CA LEU A 32 -10.85 -10.58 25.29
C LEU A 32 -10.07 -9.35 25.77
N VAL A 33 -8.76 -9.54 25.95
CA VAL A 33 -7.82 -8.45 26.23
C VAL A 33 -6.75 -8.42 25.15
N VAL A 34 -6.71 -7.33 24.39
CA VAL A 34 -5.72 -7.11 23.33
C VAL A 34 -4.58 -6.26 23.86
N LEU A 35 -3.37 -6.83 23.89
CA LEU A 35 -2.17 -6.10 24.32
C LEU A 35 -1.64 -5.25 23.16
N SER A 36 -1.73 -3.93 23.29
CA SER A 36 -1.11 -2.97 22.36
C SER A 36 0.39 -2.85 22.67
N VAL A 37 1.17 -3.84 22.25
CA VAL A 37 2.61 -3.91 22.50
C VAL A 37 3.40 -2.91 21.66
N GLY A 38 4.48 -2.38 22.23
CA GLY A 38 5.42 -1.52 21.50
C GLY A 38 6.28 -2.30 20.49
N LEU A 39 7.04 -1.55 19.69
CA LEU A 39 8.01 -2.12 18.74
C LEU A 39 9.39 -2.25 19.39
N SER A 40 10.07 -3.37 19.12
CA SER A 40 11.46 -3.61 19.51
C SER A 40 12.15 -4.43 18.41
N PRO A 41 13.40 -4.11 18.04
CA PRO A 41 14.10 -4.84 17.00
C PRO A 41 14.53 -6.22 17.52
N SER A 42 14.28 -7.26 16.73
CA SER A 42 14.70 -8.62 17.07
C SER A 42 16.23 -8.73 17.15
N GLU A 43 16.74 -9.66 17.96
CA GLU A 43 18.19 -9.90 18.08
C GLU A 43 18.87 -10.15 16.72
N LYS A 44 18.18 -10.87 15.81
CA LYS A 44 18.66 -11.12 14.45
C LYS A 44 18.91 -9.82 13.68
N ILE A 45 17.99 -8.85 13.77
CA ILE A 45 18.13 -7.54 13.11
C ILE A 45 19.24 -6.73 13.76
N GLN A 46 19.36 -6.76 15.10
CA GLN A 46 20.45 -6.08 15.81
C GLN A 46 21.82 -6.65 15.40
N GLN A 47 21.95 -7.98 15.30
CA GLN A 47 23.16 -8.65 14.82
C GLN A 47 23.49 -8.28 13.37
N LEU A 48 22.48 -8.17 12.50
CA LEU A 48 22.67 -7.68 11.13
C LEU A 48 23.22 -6.25 11.13
N GLY A 49 22.64 -5.35 11.93
CA GLY A 49 23.14 -3.98 12.09
C GLY A 49 24.61 -3.95 12.51
N ARG A 50 24.99 -4.74 13.53
CA ARG A 50 26.39 -4.84 13.99
C ARG A 50 27.32 -5.41 12.92
N ARG A 51 26.87 -6.43 12.17
CA ARG A 51 27.65 -7.01 11.05
C ARG A 51 27.85 -6.02 9.91
N LEU A 52 26.89 -5.13 9.68
CA LEU A 52 27.02 -4.01 8.76
C LEU A 52 27.86 -2.86 9.33
N GLY A 53 28.36 -2.95 10.56
CA GLY A 53 29.16 -1.92 11.21
C GLY A 53 28.35 -0.70 11.64
N LEU A 54 27.06 -0.88 11.93
CA LEU A 54 26.16 0.19 12.36
C LEU A 54 26.15 0.32 13.88
N GLU A 55 26.16 1.55 14.37
CA GLU A 55 25.86 1.85 15.76
C GLU A 55 24.38 1.66 16.04
N LEU A 56 24.07 1.08 17.20
CA LEU A 56 22.71 0.91 17.70
C LEU A 56 22.52 1.78 18.94
N ASN A 57 21.32 2.36 19.09
CA ASN A 57 20.97 3.10 20.29
C ASN A 57 20.72 2.17 21.49
N LYS A 58 20.48 2.75 22.67
CA LYS A 58 20.23 1.99 23.92
C LYS A 58 19.01 1.04 23.88
N TYR A 59 18.16 1.17 22.87
CA TYR A 59 16.97 0.32 22.65
C TYR A 59 17.19 -0.71 21.53
N GLY A 60 18.37 -0.77 20.93
CA GLY A 60 18.73 -1.72 19.86
C GLY A 60 18.34 -1.29 18.44
N PHE A 61 17.77 -0.09 18.25
CA PHE A 61 17.48 0.44 16.92
C PHE A 61 18.73 1.08 16.29
N CYS A 62 18.73 1.29 14.98
CA CYS A 62 19.82 1.99 14.30
C CYS A 62 19.97 3.43 14.83
N GLN A 63 21.19 3.79 15.26
CA GLN A 63 21.49 5.14 15.71
C GLN A 63 21.61 6.09 14.51
N THR A 64 20.89 7.22 14.59
CA THR A 64 20.91 8.30 13.59
C THR A 64 21.03 9.66 14.29
N ASP A 65 21.30 10.71 13.52
CA ASP A 65 21.32 12.10 14.01
C ASP A 65 19.96 12.79 13.83
N ALA A 66 19.66 13.81 14.65
CA ALA A 66 18.41 14.55 14.61
C ALA A 66 18.19 15.30 13.28
N PHE A 67 19.25 15.87 12.70
CA PHE A 67 19.21 16.60 11.43
C PHE A 67 19.47 15.70 10.22
N SER A 68 19.79 14.42 10.43
CA SER A 68 19.99 13.42 9.38
C SER A 68 19.38 12.07 9.79
N PRO A 69 18.03 11.98 9.94
CA PRO A 69 17.35 10.84 10.55
C PRO A 69 17.37 9.55 9.71
N VAL A 70 17.96 9.60 8.52
CA VAL A 70 18.10 8.45 7.60
C VAL A 70 19.55 8.04 7.37
N LYS A 71 20.51 8.81 7.89
CA LYS A 71 21.94 8.48 7.81
C LYS A 71 22.33 7.63 8.99
N THR A 72 23.02 6.53 8.71
CA THR A 72 23.59 5.67 9.75
C THR A 72 24.99 6.16 10.15
N SER A 73 25.60 5.51 11.15
CA SER A 73 26.99 5.75 11.52
C SER A 73 28.01 5.38 10.43
N ARG A 74 27.59 4.64 9.39
CA ARG A 74 28.47 4.20 8.29
C ARG A 74 28.09 4.89 6.98
N ALA A 75 29.05 5.58 6.38
CA ALA A 75 28.89 6.22 5.08
C ALA A 75 28.48 5.21 3.99
N GLY A 76 27.58 5.64 3.10
CA GLY A 76 26.99 4.79 2.05
C GLY A 76 25.91 3.81 2.54
N ILE A 77 25.64 3.74 3.85
CA ILE A 77 24.52 2.96 4.40
C ILE A 77 23.47 3.91 5.00
N TYR A 78 22.24 3.73 4.55
CA TYR A 78 21.07 4.50 4.95
C TYR A 78 20.04 3.60 5.64
N VAL A 79 19.21 4.19 6.49
CA VAL A 79 18.14 3.49 7.21
C VAL A 79 16.81 4.21 6.98
N CYS A 80 15.73 3.44 6.85
CA CYS A 80 14.37 3.92 6.87
C CYS A 80 13.45 2.89 7.55
N GLY A 81 12.30 3.34 8.01
CA GLY A 81 11.28 2.45 8.60
C GLY A 81 11.57 2.06 10.05
N ALA A 82 10.95 0.96 10.48
CA ALA A 82 10.88 0.58 11.89
C ALA A 82 12.24 0.26 12.53
N PHE A 83 13.28 -0.09 11.75
CA PHE A 83 14.61 -0.34 12.31
C PHE A 83 15.32 0.93 12.80
N GLN A 84 14.96 2.10 12.27
CA GLN A 84 15.45 3.38 12.81
C GLN A 84 14.76 3.74 14.14
N GLY A 85 13.55 3.23 14.39
CA GLY A 85 12.77 3.48 15.60
C GLY A 85 11.27 3.19 15.38
N PRO A 86 10.47 3.07 16.45
CA PRO A 86 9.01 2.92 16.33
C PRO A 86 8.41 4.11 15.57
N LYS A 87 7.56 3.83 14.57
CA LYS A 87 6.92 4.86 13.74
C LYS A 87 5.72 4.29 12.99
N ASP A 88 4.93 5.17 12.41
CA ASP A 88 3.82 4.81 11.55
C ASP A 88 4.23 4.63 10.07
N ILE A 89 3.24 4.31 9.23
CA ILE A 89 3.45 4.09 7.80
C ILE A 89 3.82 5.40 7.08
N PRO A 90 3.08 6.53 7.25
CA PRO A 90 3.46 7.81 6.67
C PRO A 90 4.92 8.22 6.94
N GLU A 91 5.36 8.15 8.19
CA GLU A 91 6.74 8.50 8.57
C GLU A 91 7.76 7.57 7.90
N THR A 92 7.44 6.27 7.80
CA THR A 92 8.28 5.29 7.10
C THR A 92 8.45 5.64 5.62
N VAL A 93 7.38 6.05 4.93
CA VAL A 93 7.41 6.42 3.51
C VAL A 93 8.24 7.69 3.28
N ILE A 94 8.10 8.68 4.18
CA ILE A 94 8.90 9.92 4.13
C ILE A 94 10.39 9.60 4.33
N GLN A 95 10.73 8.77 5.31
CA GLN A 95 12.12 8.34 5.52
C GLN A 95 12.67 7.56 4.32
N ALA A 96 11.88 6.68 3.72
CA ALA A 96 12.30 5.94 2.53
C ALA A 96 12.67 6.89 1.38
N SER A 97 11.89 7.96 1.18
CA SER A 97 12.18 8.99 0.18
C SER A 97 13.48 9.74 0.50
N GLY A 98 13.70 10.09 1.77
CA GLY A 98 14.94 10.73 2.23
C GLY A 98 16.17 9.84 2.04
N ALA A 99 16.09 8.57 2.44
CA ALA A 99 17.16 7.58 2.28
C ALA A 99 17.51 7.37 0.80
N ALA A 100 16.50 7.22 -0.06
CA ALA A 100 16.70 7.13 -1.51
C ALA A 100 17.37 8.39 -2.07
N SER A 101 16.97 9.57 -1.60
CA SER A 101 17.54 10.85 -2.03
C SER A 101 19.03 10.96 -1.73
N PHE A 102 19.47 10.56 -0.53
CA PHE A 102 20.90 10.54 -0.20
C PHE A 102 21.66 9.48 -1.02
N ALA A 103 21.13 8.27 -1.14
CA ALA A 103 21.75 7.22 -1.95
C ALA A 103 21.89 7.64 -3.43
N GLN A 104 20.91 8.34 -3.99
CA GLN A 104 20.99 8.87 -5.35
C GLN A 104 22.03 10.00 -5.50
N GLY A 105 22.29 10.75 -4.44
CA GLY A 105 23.40 11.72 -4.39
C GLY A 105 24.75 11.01 -4.48
N ASP A 106 24.96 9.98 -3.66
CA ASP A 106 26.21 9.20 -3.67
C ASP A 106 26.44 8.49 -5.01
N LEU A 107 25.36 8.06 -5.67
CA LEU A 107 25.41 7.37 -6.97
C LEU A 107 25.37 8.31 -8.18
N ALA A 108 25.44 9.64 -7.98
CA ALA A 108 25.25 10.61 -9.06
C ALA A 108 26.23 10.40 -10.23
N SER A 109 27.50 10.12 -9.95
CA SER A 109 28.54 9.90 -10.97
C SER A 109 28.34 8.61 -11.78
N ALA A 110 27.62 7.63 -11.23
CA ALA A 110 27.34 6.35 -11.87
C ALA A 110 25.87 6.23 -12.32
N ARG A 111 25.11 7.33 -12.32
CA ARG A 111 23.68 7.35 -12.63
C ARG A 111 23.42 6.73 -14.01
N GLY A 112 22.54 5.73 -14.05
CA GLY A 112 22.18 5.06 -15.31
C GLY A 112 23.11 3.90 -15.72
N SER A 113 24.31 3.78 -15.14
CA SER A 113 25.32 2.80 -15.59
C SER A 113 24.88 1.33 -15.46
N LEU A 114 24.07 1.02 -14.43
CA LEU A 114 23.58 -0.34 -14.13
C LEU A 114 22.05 -0.41 -14.11
N VAL A 115 21.37 0.45 -14.87
CA VAL A 115 19.90 0.44 -14.93
C VAL A 115 19.43 -0.64 -15.89
N THR A 116 18.89 -1.73 -15.35
CA THR A 116 18.16 -2.72 -16.15
C THR A 116 16.80 -2.15 -16.53
N ARG A 117 16.54 -2.01 -17.83
CA ARG A 117 15.21 -1.64 -18.31
C ARG A 117 14.27 -2.81 -18.07
N LYS A 118 13.14 -2.55 -17.42
CA LYS A 118 12.08 -3.55 -17.29
C LYS A 118 11.53 -3.85 -18.68
N GLU A 119 11.77 -5.07 -19.14
CA GLU A 119 11.17 -5.59 -20.36
C GLU A 119 9.77 -6.11 -20.03
N TYR A 120 8.80 -5.71 -20.85
CA TYR A 120 7.45 -6.20 -20.75
C TYR A 120 7.19 -7.15 -21.91
N SER A 121 6.39 -8.19 -21.66
CA SER A 121 5.82 -9.01 -22.72
C SER A 121 5.15 -8.12 -23.78
N PRO A 122 5.18 -8.49 -25.07
CA PRO A 122 4.41 -7.79 -26.09
C PRO A 122 2.95 -7.61 -25.67
N GLU A 123 2.35 -6.48 -26.03
CA GLU A 123 0.94 -6.24 -25.73
C GLU A 123 0.08 -7.21 -26.56
N ILE A 124 -0.87 -7.86 -25.90
CA ILE A 124 -1.86 -8.70 -26.55
C ILE A 124 -2.80 -7.75 -27.30
N ASP A 125 -2.93 -7.95 -28.61
CA ASP A 125 -3.89 -7.19 -29.41
C ASP A 125 -5.30 -7.72 -29.14
N VAL A 126 -6.14 -6.85 -28.58
CA VAL A 126 -7.52 -7.15 -28.20
C VAL A 126 -8.53 -6.36 -29.03
N ARG A 127 -8.07 -5.64 -30.07
CA ARG A 127 -8.95 -4.84 -30.94
C ARG A 127 -9.92 -5.76 -31.68
N GLY A 128 -11.18 -5.35 -31.76
CA GLY A 128 -12.25 -6.14 -32.39
C GLY A 128 -12.72 -7.37 -31.62
N GLN A 129 -12.09 -7.72 -30.49
CA GLN A 129 -12.54 -8.83 -29.65
C GLN A 129 -13.71 -8.39 -28.73
N PRO A 130 -14.67 -9.29 -28.42
CA PRO A 130 -15.70 -9.00 -27.43
C PRO A 130 -15.06 -8.80 -26.04
N PRO A 131 -15.58 -7.88 -25.20
CA PRO A 131 -15.05 -7.68 -23.86
C PRO A 131 -15.17 -8.94 -23.01
N ARG A 132 -14.09 -9.25 -22.30
CA ARG A 132 -13.93 -10.35 -21.33
C ARG A 132 -13.30 -9.76 -20.07
N ILE A 133 -14.16 -9.41 -19.13
CA ILE A 133 -13.81 -8.64 -17.95
C ILE A 133 -13.55 -9.57 -16.77
N GLY A 134 -12.42 -9.38 -16.10
CA GLY A 134 -12.17 -9.92 -14.76
C GLY A 134 -12.45 -8.88 -13.69
N ALA A 135 -13.31 -9.20 -12.71
CA ALA A 135 -13.66 -8.31 -11.61
C ALA A 135 -13.05 -8.76 -10.28
N PHE A 136 -12.15 -7.95 -9.72
CA PHE A 136 -11.46 -8.25 -8.46
C PHE A 136 -11.95 -7.30 -7.36
N ILE A 137 -12.64 -7.82 -6.35
CA ILE A 137 -13.28 -7.02 -5.29
C ILE A 137 -12.48 -7.15 -3.98
N CYS A 138 -11.99 -6.04 -3.45
CA CYS A 138 -11.13 -6.01 -2.26
C CYS A 138 -11.93 -5.90 -0.97
N HIS A 139 -11.52 -6.62 0.08
CA HIS A 139 -11.99 -6.40 1.45
C HIS A 139 -11.26 -5.25 2.16
N CYS A 140 -10.00 -5.01 1.80
CA CYS A 140 -9.11 -4.05 2.48
C CYS A 140 -9.08 -4.27 4.01
N GLY A 141 -9.03 -5.54 4.41
CA GLY A 141 -9.27 -5.95 5.80
C GLY A 141 -10.71 -5.63 6.22
N ILE A 142 -10.86 -4.82 7.26
CA ILE A 142 -12.19 -4.35 7.72
C ILE A 142 -12.61 -3.03 7.08
N ASN A 143 -11.74 -2.36 6.32
CA ASN A 143 -12.04 -1.03 5.78
C ASN A 143 -13.17 -1.05 4.75
N ILE A 144 -13.28 -2.11 3.95
CA ILE A 144 -14.40 -2.34 3.04
C ILE A 144 -15.26 -3.48 3.59
N GLY A 145 -14.64 -4.63 3.88
CA GLY A 145 -15.36 -5.84 4.33
C GLY A 145 -16.05 -5.72 5.69
N GLY A 146 -15.75 -4.68 6.47
CA GLY A 146 -16.46 -4.38 7.73
C GLY A 146 -17.78 -3.63 7.55
N VAL A 147 -18.08 -3.13 6.34
CA VAL A 147 -19.30 -2.34 6.03
C VAL A 147 -20.02 -2.90 4.81
N VAL A 148 -19.29 -3.21 3.74
CA VAL A 148 -19.84 -3.73 2.48
C VAL A 148 -19.78 -5.25 2.50
N ASP A 149 -20.88 -5.93 2.15
CA ASP A 149 -20.89 -7.37 1.88
C ASP A 149 -20.18 -7.66 0.55
N VAL A 150 -18.85 -7.79 0.63
CA VAL A 150 -17.98 -8.06 -0.51
C VAL A 150 -18.36 -9.36 -1.23
N PRO A 151 -18.63 -10.50 -0.56
CA PRO A 151 -19.16 -11.69 -1.22
C PRO A 151 -20.42 -11.43 -2.07
N ALA A 152 -21.37 -10.64 -1.58
CA ALA A 152 -22.56 -10.26 -2.36
C ALA A 152 -22.22 -9.40 -3.58
N VAL A 153 -21.26 -8.49 -3.46
CA VAL A 153 -20.77 -7.68 -4.61
C VAL A 153 -20.09 -8.56 -5.66
N VAL A 154 -19.33 -9.59 -5.25
CA VAL A 154 -18.74 -10.56 -6.20
C VAL A 154 -19.82 -11.34 -6.94
N LYS A 155 -20.81 -11.90 -6.21
CA LYS A 155 -21.93 -12.62 -6.84
C LYS A 155 -22.70 -11.72 -7.80
N TYR A 156 -22.90 -10.46 -7.44
CA TYR A 156 -23.52 -9.49 -8.34
C TYR A 156 -22.66 -9.22 -9.59
N ALA A 157 -21.36 -9.06 -9.44
CA ALA A 157 -20.45 -8.84 -10.58
C ALA A 157 -20.53 -9.98 -11.62
N GLN A 158 -20.73 -11.23 -11.18
CA GLN A 158 -20.89 -12.39 -12.06
C GLN A 158 -22.12 -12.31 -12.97
N THR A 159 -23.16 -11.56 -12.59
CA THR A 159 -24.38 -11.42 -13.40
C THR A 159 -24.28 -10.32 -14.45
N LEU A 160 -23.23 -9.49 -14.39
CA LEU A 160 -23.06 -8.35 -15.28
C LEU A 160 -22.56 -8.78 -16.66
N PRO A 161 -22.99 -8.09 -17.75
CA PRO A 161 -22.52 -8.38 -19.09
C PRO A 161 -21.00 -8.33 -19.20
N HIS A 162 -20.43 -9.25 -19.98
CA HIS A 162 -19.00 -9.36 -20.27
C HIS A 162 -18.10 -9.78 -19.10
N VAL A 163 -18.60 -9.87 -17.86
CA VAL A 163 -17.82 -10.39 -16.74
C VAL A 163 -17.71 -11.90 -16.88
N VAL A 164 -16.49 -12.38 -17.13
CA VAL A 164 -16.20 -13.83 -17.31
C VAL A 164 -15.56 -14.45 -16.07
N TYR A 165 -15.01 -13.61 -15.18
CA TYR A 165 -14.42 -14.03 -13.93
C TYR A 165 -14.61 -12.95 -12.87
N SER A 166 -14.86 -13.37 -11.63
CA SER A 166 -14.84 -12.45 -10.50
C SER A 166 -14.37 -13.15 -9.24
N MET A 167 -13.62 -12.45 -8.40
CA MET A 167 -13.19 -12.97 -7.11
C MET A 167 -13.08 -11.85 -6.07
N HIS A 168 -12.97 -12.23 -4.81
CA HIS A 168 -12.56 -11.32 -3.75
C HIS A 168 -11.32 -11.83 -3.02
N ASN A 169 -10.57 -10.91 -2.44
CA ASN A 169 -9.44 -11.23 -1.57
C ASN A 169 -9.25 -10.15 -0.51
N LEU A 170 -8.44 -10.44 0.52
CA LEU A 170 -8.26 -9.53 1.66
C LEU A 170 -7.61 -8.20 1.25
N TYR A 171 -6.57 -8.24 0.44
CA TYR A 171 -5.81 -7.08 0.00
C TYR A 171 -5.42 -7.23 -1.47
N THR A 172 -6.20 -6.67 -2.39
CA THR A 172 -5.96 -6.80 -3.84
C THR A 172 -4.64 -6.17 -4.28
N CYS A 173 -4.11 -5.19 -3.54
CA CYS A 173 -2.81 -4.58 -3.82
C CYS A 173 -1.60 -5.37 -3.31
N SER A 174 -1.79 -6.48 -2.57
CA SER A 174 -0.65 -7.29 -2.11
C SER A 174 0.06 -7.96 -3.29
N GLN A 175 1.33 -8.30 -3.10
CA GLN A 175 2.13 -8.94 -4.15
C GLN A 175 1.51 -10.27 -4.60
N ASP A 176 1.09 -11.12 -3.65
CA ASP A 176 0.43 -12.39 -3.96
C ASP A 176 -0.85 -12.20 -4.77
N ALA A 177 -1.65 -11.17 -4.45
CA ALA A 177 -2.87 -10.87 -5.18
C ALA A 177 -2.59 -10.37 -6.60
N GLN A 178 -1.52 -9.62 -6.80
CA GLN A 178 -1.11 -9.18 -8.13
C GLN A 178 -0.67 -10.36 -9.00
N GLU A 179 0.03 -11.36 -8.46
CA GLU A 179 0.34 -12.60 -9.17
C GLU A 179 -0.96 -13.34 -9.58
N ILE A 180 -1.91 -13.47 -8.65
CA ILE A 180 -3.22 -14.08 -8.95
C ILE A 180 -3.95 -13.34 -10.08
N ILE A 181 -3.95 -12.00 -10.07
CA ILE A 181 -4.55 -11.24 -11.18
C ILE A 181 -3.88 -11.59 -12.52
N LYS A 182 -2.54 -11.65 -12.57
CA LYS A 182 -1.80 -11.99 -13.78
C LYS A 182 -2.10 -13.41 -14.26
N GLU A 183 -2.21 -14.36 -13.35
CA GLU A 183 -2.60 -15.75 -13.65
C GLU A 183 -4.02 -15.82 -14.22
N LYS A 184 -4.98 -15.16 -13.56
CA LYS A 184 -6.39 -15.17 -13.98
C LYS A 184 -6.62 -14.45 -15.30
N ILE A 185 -5.81 -13.43 -15.63
CA ILE A 185 -5.80 -12.82 -16.97
C ILE A 185 -5.51 -13.87 -18.04
N LYS A 186 -4.50 -14.72 -17.82
CA LYS A 186 -4.11 -15.77 -18.77
C LYS A 186 -5.12 -16.91 -18.78
N GLU A 187 -5.49 -17.43 -17.61
CA GLU A 187 -6.39 -18.59 -17.44
C GLU A 187 -7.76 -18.35 -18.09
N HIS A 188 -8.34 -17.16 -17.88
CA HIS A 188 -9.66 -16.83 -18.39
C HIS A 188 -9.64 -16.03 -19.69
N ASN A 189 -8.46 -15.83 -20.31
CA ASN A 189 -8.30 -14.99 -21.50
C ASN A 189 -8.99 -13.63 -21.33
N LEU A 190 -8.69 -12.95 -20.21
CA LEU A 190 -9.27 -11.64 -19.91
C LEU A 190 -8.63 -10.60 -20.83
N ASN A 191 -9.44 -9.67 -21.33
CA ASN A 191 -8.95 -8.53 -22.11
C ASN A 191 -9.30 -7.18 -21.47
N ARG A 192 -10.00 -7.19 -20.34
CA ARG A 192 -10.31 -6.03 -19.50
C ARG A 192 -10.25 -6.45 -18.04
N VAL A 193 -9.82 -5.55 -17.17
CA VAL A 193 -9.74 -5.82 -15.72
C VAL A 193 -10.39 -4.68 -14.98
N ILE A 194 -11.24 -5.01 -14.01
CA ILE A 194 -11.70 -4.04 -13.02
C ILE A 194 -11.23 -4.44 -11.63
N VAL A 195 -10.86 -3.45 -10.81
CA VAL A 195 -10.62 -3.65 -9.38
C VAL A 195 -11.56 -2.75 -8.59
N ALA A 196 -12.40 -3.35 -7.75
CA ALA A 196 -13.26 -2.63 -6.82
C ALA A 196 -12.57 -2.54 -5.46
N SER A 197 -12.00 -1.37 -5.15
CA SER A 197 -11.24 -1.18 -3.91
C SER A 197 -11.19 0.30 -3.46
N CYS A 198 -9.99 0.86 -3.36
CA CYS A 198 -9.69 2.21 -2.91
C CYS A 198 -9.72 3.24 -4.05
N SER A 199 -9.23 4.45 -3.78
CA SER A 199 -9.13 5.50 -4.79
C SER A 199 -8.15 5.17 -5.92
N PRO A 200 -8.51 5.46 -7.19
CA PRO A 200 -7.58 5.36 -8.32
C PRO A 200 -6.35 6.26 -8.16
N ARG A 201 -6.47 7.36 -7.41
CA ARG A 201 -5.34 8.26 -7.11
C ARG A 201 -4.22 7.56 -6.34
N THR A 202 -4.51 6.45 -5.66
CA THR A 202 -3.56 5.72 -4.84
C THR A 202 -2.96 4.52 -5.58
N HIS A 203 -3.80 3.65 -6.13
CA HIS A 203 -3.34 2.34 -6.63
C HIS A 203 -3.66 2.05 -8.10
N GLU A 204 -4.26 2.97 -8.87
CA GLU A 204 -4.44 2.75 -10.32
C GLU A 204 -3.10 2.48 -11.03
N PRO A 205 -2.01 3.24 -10.78
CA PRO A 205 -0.73 2.94 -11.44
C PRO A 205 -0.19 1.54 -11.12
N LEU A 206 -0.45 1.04 -9.92
CA LEU A 206 -0.05 -0.30 -9.49
C LEU A 206 -0.79 -1.36 -10.32
N PHE A 207 -2.12 -1.30 -10.39
CA PHE A 207 -2.90 -2.29 -11.13
C PHE A 207 -2.70 -2.20 -12.64
N GLN A 208 -2.52 -0.99 -13.18
CA GLN A 208 -2.12 -0.80 -14.58
C GLN A 208 -0.78 -1.49 -14.88
N GLU A 209 0.17 -1.41 -13.94
CA GLU A 209 1.45 -2.12 -14.03
C GLU A 209 1.25 -3.65 -13.98
N THR A 210 0.44 -4.14 -13.03
CA THR A 210 0.12 -5.56 -12.89
C THR A 210 -0.46 -6.15 -14.17
N ILE A 211 -1.48 -5.51 -14.78
CA ILE A 211 -2.06 -6.03 -16.03
C ILE A 211 -1.11 -5.90 -17.21
N ARG A 212 -0.19 -4.91 -17.18
CA ARG A 212 0.83 -4.76 -18.22
C ARG A 212 1.84 -5.90 -18.17
N GLU A 213 2.23 -6.35 -16.99
CA GLU A 213 3.06 -7.55 -16.84
C GLU A 213 2.38 -8.82 -17.35
N ALA A 214 1.04 -8.89 -17.30
CA ALA A 214 0.27 -9.97 -17.92
C ALA A 214 0.12 -9.83 -19.45
N GLY A 215 0.60 -8.75 -20.05
CA GLY A 215 0.53 -8.48 -21.50
C GLY A 215 -0.66 -7.63 -21.93
N LEU A 216 -1.53 -7.17 -21.03
CA LEU A 216 -2.62 -6.27 -21.39
C LEU A 216 -2.16 -4.81 -21.46
N ASN A 217 -2.79 -4.04 -22.33
CA ASN A 217 -2.59 -2.60 -22.35
C ASN A 217 -3.11 -1.96 -21.05
N ARG A 218 -2.33 -1.04 -20.47
CA ARG A 218 -2.61 -0.39 -19.17
C ARG A 218 -3.98 0.28 -19.10
N TYR A 219 -4.46 0.80 -20.23
CA TYR A 219 -5.70 1.56 -20.32
C TYR A 219 -6.93 0.68 -20.52
N LEU A 220 -6.75 -0.65 -20.45
CA LEU A 220 -7.82 -1.65 -20.39
C LEU A 220 -8.20 -2.02 -18.95
N PHE A 221 -7.82 -1.16 -18.01
CA PHE A 221 -8.08 -1.26 -16.59
C PHE A 221 -9.08 -0.17 -16.16
N GLU A 222 -10.02 -0.52 -15.27
CA GLU A 222 -10.89 0.43 -14.58
C GLU A 222 -10.92 0.16 -13.07
N MET A 223 -11.08 1.22 -12.27
CA MET A 223 -11.16 1.08 -10.82
C MET A 223 -12.51 1.56 -10.30
N ALA A 224 -13.19 0.72 -9.52
CA ALA A 224 -14.37 1.12 -8.76
C ALA A 224 -13.97 1.47 -7.33
N ASN A 225 -14.15 2.74 -6.94
CA ASN A 225 -13.81 3.19 -5.59
C ASN A 225 -14.96 2.88 -4.61
N ILE A 226 -14.90 1.69 -3.99
CA ILE A 226 -15.90 1.22 -3.02
C ILE A 226 -15.44 1.41 -1.57
N ARG A 227 -14.31 2.10 -1.34
CA ARG A 227 -13.81 2.42 0.00
C ARG A 227 -14.04 3.87 0.36
N ASP A 228 -13.23 4.75 -0.19
CA ASP A 228 -13.20 6.17 0.12
C ASP A 228 -14.53 6.86 -0.25
N GLN A 229 -15.22 6.35 -1.28
CA GLN A 229 -16.52 6.85 -1.75
C GLN A 229 -17.71 5.96 -1.35
N CYS A 230 -17.51 4.90 -0.56
CA CYS A 230 -18.59 4.02 -0.13
C CYS A 230 -18.41 3.55 1.31
N SER A 231 -17.62 2.50 1.57
CA SER A 231 -17.55 1.89 2.91
C SER A 231 -17.19 2.87 4.04
N TRP A 232 -16.24 3.78 3.82
CA TRP A 232 -15.81 4.74 4.84
C TRP A 232 -16.83 5.83 5.15
N VAL A 233 -17.64 6.21 4.16
CA VAL A 233 -18.62 7.30 4.32
C VAL A 233 -20.02 6.80 4.69
N HIS A 234 -20.24 5.49 4.61
CA HIS A 234 -21.54 4.82 4.83
C HIS A 234 -21.48 3.74 5.91
N MET A 235 -20.60 3.91 6.90
CA MET A 235 -20.34 2.90 7.94
C MET A 235 -21.55 2.54 8.81
N HIS A 236 -22.57 3.40 8.84
CA HIS A 236 -23.80 3.19 9.59
C HIS A 236 -24.96 2.67 8.72
N GLU A 237 -24.74 2.48 7.41
CA GLU A 237 -25.76 2.05 6.44
C GLU A 237 -25.24 0.89 5.57
N PRO A 238 -24.85 -0.26 6.15
CA PRO A 238 -24.13 -1.33 5.45
C PRO A 238 -24.91 -1.95 4.28
N GLU A 239 -26.23 -2.08 4.39
CA GLU A 239 -27.09 -2.57 3.30
C GLU A 239 -27.06 -1.62 2.10
N ALA A 240 -27.30 -0.32 2.34
CA ALA A 240 -27.23 0.70 1.30
C ALA A 240 -25.82 0.87 0.73
N ALA A 241 -24.78 0.74 1.56
CA ALA A 241 -23.39 0.73 1.13
C ALA A 241 -23.09 -0.46 0.19
N THR A 242 -23.66 -1.64 0.47
CA THR A 242 -23.52 -2.81 -0.38
C THR A 242 -24.20 -2.62 -1.74
N GLU A 243 -25.42 -2.08 -1.76
CA GLU A 243 -26.10 -1.75 -3.02
C GLU A 243 -25.35 -0.67 -3.83
N LYS A 244 -24.86 0.38 -3.16
CA LYS A 244 -24.01 1.38 -3.80
C LYS A 244 -22.73 0.76 -4.38
N ALA A 245 -22.08 -0.16 -3.67
CA ALA A 245 -20.89 -0.85 -4.17
C ALA A 245 -21.19 -1.68 -5.42
N LYS A 246 -22.33 -2.39 -5.46
CA LYS A 246 -22.80 -3.10 -6.66
C LYS A 246 -22.99 -2.16 -7.84
N ASP A 247 -23.62 -1.00 -7.62
CA ASP A 247 -23.83 0.00 -8.66
C ASP A 247 -22.50 0.59 -9.18
N LEU A 248 -21.56 0.91 -8.28
CA LEU A 248 -20.23 1.38 -8.66
C LEU A 248 -19.46 0.34 -9.48
N VAL A 249 -19.56 -0.94 -9.12
CA VAL A 249 -19.00 -2.04 -9.90
C VAL A 249 -19.67 -2.14 -11.27
N ARG A 250 -21.01 -2.05 -11.35
CA ARG A 250 -21.73 -2.05 -12.62
C ARG A 250 -21.29 -0.91 -13.54
N MET A 251 -21.12 0.30 -12.99
CA MET A 251 -20.64 1.46 -13.73
C MET A 251 -19.22 1.24 -14.26
N ALA A 252 -18.33 0.70 -13.44
CA ALA A 252 -16.97 0.36 -13.85
C ALA A 252 -16.94 -0.73 -14.94
N VAL A 253 -17.76 -1.78 -14.82
CA VAL A 253 -17.92 -2.81 -15.87
C VAL A 253 -18.40 -2.19 -17.18
N ALA A 254 -19.43 -1.32 -17.12
CA ALA A 254 -19.98 -0.67 -18.30
C ALA A 254 -18.93 0.20 -19.01
N LYS A 255 -18.11 0.94 -18.26
CA LYS A 255 -16.99 1.72 -18.82
C LYS A 255 -15.88 0.82 -19.35
N ALA A 256 -15.48 -0.20 -18.60
CA ALA A 256 -14.43 -1.15 -18.99
C ALA A 256 -14.73 -1.87 -20.30
N ALA A 257 -16.01 -2.20 -20.55
CA ALA A 257 -16.47 -2.81 -21.80
C ALA A 257 -16.22 -1.92 -23.03
N ARG A 258 -16.01 -0.60 -22.85
CA ARG A 258 -15.77 0.38 -23.91
C ARG A 258 -14.35 0.94 -23.92
N LEU A 259 -13.48 0.51 -23.00
CA LEU A 259 -12.09 0.93 -22.99
C LEU A 259 -11.36 0.43 -24.24
N GLU A 260 -10.44 1.26 -24.72
CA GLU A 260 -9.58 0.99 -25.86
C GLU A 260 -8.11 1.05 -25.41
N PRO A 261 -7.22 0.26 -26.04
CA PRO A 261 -5.80 0.34 -25.72
C PRO A 261 -5.24 1.69 -26.17
N LEU A 262 -4.52 2.38 -25.28
CA LEU A 262 -3.88 3.68 -25.58
C LEU A 262 -2.36 3.57 -25.52
N GLN A 263 -1.68 4.47 -26.23
CA GLN A 263 -0.23 4.59 -26.20
C GLN A 263 0.20 5.72 -25.26
N ARG A 264 1.26 5.47 -24.49
CA ARG A 264 1.89 6.53 -23.69
C ARG A 264 2.70 7.46 -24.57
N LEU A 265 2.46 8.75 -24.42
CA LEU A 265 3.35 9.77 -24.95
C LEU A 265 4.65 9.77 -24.16
N ARG A 266 5.78 9.73 -24.86
CA ARG A 266 7.10 9.91 -24.24
C ARG A 266 7.50 11.36 -24.43
N LEU A 267 7.68 12.05 -23.31
CA LEU A 267 8.13 13.44 -23.27
C LEU A 267 9.54 13.48 -22.67
N SER A 268 10.38 14.36 -23.20
CA SER A 268 11.70 14.63 -22.62
C SER A 268 11.54 15.46 -21.34
N VAL A 269 12.29 15.10 -20.30
CA VAL A 269 12.37 15.88 -19.06
C VAL A 269 13.65 16.69 -19.08
N ILE A 270 13.53 17.99 -18.84
CA ILE A 270 14.69 18.87 -18.67
C ILE A 270 15.26 18.60 -17.26
N PRO A 271 16.55 18.27 -17.10
CA PRO A 271 17.15 17.89 -15.81
C PRO A 271 17.41 19.11 -14.91
N ARG A 272 16.36 19.90 -14.65
CA ARG A 272 16.39 21.11 -13.83
C ARG A 272 15.28 21.12 -12.81
N GLY A 273 15.57 21.56 -11.59
CA GLY A 273 14.60 21.68 -10.50
C GLY A 273 14.31 23.12 -10.12
N LEU A 274 13.06 23.44 -9.81
CA LEU A 274 12.68 24.71 -9.21
C LEU A 274 12.27 24.46 -7.75
N VAL A 275 12.96 25.12 -6.82
CA VAL A 275 12.61 25.10 -5.39
C VAL A 275 11.95 26.42 -5.03
N ILE A 276 10.70 26.36 -4.57
CA ILE A 276 9.93 27.53 -4.15
C ILE A 276 9.86 27.54 -2.61
N GLY A 277 10.52 28.52 -2.00
CA GLY A 277 10.60 28.72 -0.56
C GLY A 277 11.97 28.37 0.02
N GLY A 278 12.58 29.30 0.76
CA GLY A 278 13.93 29.20 1.33
C GLY A 278 14.01 28.69 2.76
N GLY A 279 12.98 27.97 3.24
CA GLY A 279 12.99 27.36 4.58
C GLY A 279 13.85 26.09 4.64
N ILE A 280 13.86 25.41 5.80
CA ILE A 280 14.65 24.18 6.01
C ILE A 280 14.37 23.11 4.97
N SER A 281 13.10 22.90 4.59
CA SER A 281 12.69 21.93 3.58
C SER A 281 13.17 22.31 2.17
N GLY A 282 13.07 23.59 1.81
CA GLY A 282 13.51 24.10 0.51
C GLY A 282 15.03 24.02 0.37
N MET A 283 15.77 24.47 1.39
CA MET A 283 17.24 24.33 1.40
C MET A 283 17.68 22.86 1.32
N ALA A 284 17.03 21.96 2.05
CA ALA A 284 17.33 20.53 1.98
C ALA A 284 17.05 19.94 0.59
N ALA A 285 15.94 20.33 -0.04
CA ALA A 285 15.60 19.91 -1.40
C ALA A 285 16.60 20.44 -2.44
N ALA A 286 16.94 21.73 -2.38
CA ALA A 286 17.92 22.35 -3.28
C ALA A 286 19.32 21.70 -3.15
N LEU A 287 19.79 21.49 -1.91
CA LEU A 287 21.06 20.80 -1.66
C LEU A 287 21.03 19.35 -2.18
N SER A 288 19.88 18.66 -2.06
CA SER A 288 19.74 17.31 -2.57
C SER A 288 19.78 17.23 -4.10
N LEU A 289 19.11 18.16 -4.80
CA LEU A 289 19.15 18.25 -6.26
C LEU A 289 20.58 18.54 -6.75
N ALA A 290 21.25 19.52 -6.15
CA ALA A 290 22.62 19.88 -6.50
C ALA A 290 23.60 18.72 -6.28
N ARG A 291 23.48 18.00 -5.15
CA ARG A 291 24.30 16.80 -4.87
C ARG A 291 24.08 15.68 -5.89
N GLN A 292 22.88 15.60 -6.45
CA GLN A 292 22.54 14.61 -7.47
C GLN A 292 23.00 15.02 -8.89
N GLY A 293 23.54 16.23 -9.05
CA GLY A 293 24.04 16.78 -10.32
C GLY A 293 22.98 17.48 -11.17
N PHE A 294 21.85 17.86 -10.59
CA PHE A 294 20.81 18.64 -11.28
C PHE A 294 21.01 20.15 -11.09
N GLU A 295 20.70 20.95 -12.12
CA GLU A 295 20.63 22.42 -12.05
C GLU A 295 19.35 22.88 -11.31
#